data_AF-A0A8J7R7T9-F1
#
_entry.id   AF-A0A8J7R7T9-F1
#
_cell.length_a   1.000
_cell.length_b   1.000
_cell.length_c   1.000
_cell.angle_alpha   90.00
_cell.angle_beta   90.00
_cell.angle_gamma   90.00
#
_symmetry.space_group_name_H-M   'P 1'
#
loop_
_entity.id
_entity.type
_entity.pdbx_description
1 polymer ?
#
loop_
_entity_poly.entity_id
_entity_poly.type
_entity_poly.pdbx_seq_one_letter_code
_entity_poly.pdbx_strand_id
1 'polypeptide(L)'
;MKLTLFSILMLLTLSVSAQHRQYYIGSDISVDSIFALDDNCATIAIEARCAMPAAKEGFGDGDTWWGIAWNYVSPDDYNYVIMRPFNSDFGALDDRRLMSVEYGAITGGNNLVTNKETVASGLNMAKGFNSMLLEWEGDVMRVFIGAKGLHKIMEATSKLPAGSQCKLVSEGSPLDIASLVVECGEDIAQSLVTGYEMDDVMRHLSLSGDPVEGIWRYLDRETDDNRARLGGNYSLIVVANGDGYDMLYLDGARVNNQAWRKLMLKGKLLPTPFENHYDMVWYDSMMNRMDDETHATFSKEGILSLEFPLFRSSMRFYRSSGINL
;
A
#
# COMPACT_ATOMS: atom_id res chain seq x y z
N MET A 1 -14.51 -5.27 30.66
CA MET A 1 -14.00 -6.22 29.64
C MET A 1 -12.80 -5.56 28.98
N LYS A 2 -11.58 -6.09 29.16
CA LYS A 2 -10.38 -5.48 28.57
C LYS A 2 -10.43 -5.71 27.06
N LEU A 3 -10.71 -4.67 26.27
CA LEU A 3 -10.46 -4.70 24.83
C LEU A 3 -8.94 -4.71 24.65
N THR A 4 -8.36 -5.87 24.43
CA THR A 4 -7.07 -5.96 23.73
C THR A 4 -7.32 -5.55 22.29
N LEU A 5 -7.02 -4.28 21.97
CA LEU A 5 -6.79 -3.85 20.60
C LEU A 5 -5.63 -4.71 20.07
N PHE A 6 -5.91 -5.65 19.17
CA PHE A 6 -4.87 -6.26 18.37
C PHE A 6 -4.54 -5.26 17.26
N SER A 7 -3.40 -4.60 17.38
CA SER A 7 -2.85 -3.81 16.27
C SER A 7 -2.40 -4.77 15.18
N ILE A 8 -2.93 -4.59 13.96
CA ILE A 8 -2.35 -5.16 12.75
C ILE A 8 -0.94 -4.60 12.65
N LEU A 9 0.04 -5.49 12.74
CA LEU A 9 1.30 -5.31 12.06
C LEU A 9 1.14 -6.18 10.80
N MET A 10 1.25 -5.61 9.59
CA MET A 10 1.50 -6.43 8.41
C MET A 10 2.59 -7.43 8.81
N LEU A 11 2.29 -8.73 8.70
CA LEU A 11 3.24 -9.78 9.09
C LEU A 11 4.47 -9.80 8.18
N LEU A 12 4.48 -8.96 7.13
CA LEU A 12 5.59 -8.70 6.24
C LEU A 12 6.13 -7.28 6.51
N THR A 13 7.22 -7.22 7.27
CA THR A 13 8.05 -6.01 7.38
C THR A 13 8.73 -5.70 6.04
N LEU A 14 8.58 -4.47 5.53
CA LEU A 14 9.66 -3.55 5.07
C LEU A 14 9.17 -2.59 3.96
N SER A 15 8.41 -1.56 4.34
CA SER A 15 8.71 -0.18 3.95
C SER A 15 7.90 0.73 4.87
N VAL A 16 8.54 1.76 5.41
CA VAL A 16 7.86 2.87 6.08
C VAL A 16 7.26 3.73 4.96
N SER A 17 6.26 3.21 4.25
CA SER A 17 5.43 4.01 3.36
C SER A 17 4.33 4.67 4.19
N ALA A 18 3.77 5.78 3.71
CA ALA A 18 2.57 6.34 4.31
C ALA A 18 1.46 5.29 4.19
N GLN A 19 1.06 4.72 5.33
CA GLN A 19 -0.03 3.75 5.42
C GLN A 19 -1.28 4.50 5.85
N HIS A 20 -2.30 4.49 5.00
CA HIS A 20 -3.61 4.97 5.41
C HIS A 20 -4.35 3.84 6.12
N ARG A 21 -4.70 4.06 7.39
CA ARG A 21 -5.40 3.08 8.21
C ARG A 21 -6.73 3.63 8.69
N GLN A 22 -7.80 2.89 8.42
CA GLN A 22 -9.13 3.16 8.92
C GLN A 22 -9.53 2.08 9.90
N TYR A 23 -9.99 2.51 11.07
CA TYR A 23 -10.45 1.62 12.15
C TYR A 23 -11.93 1.84 12.39
N TYR A 24 -12.68 0.75 12.38
CA TYR A 24 -14.09 0.71 12.74
C TYR A 24 -14.26 -0.21 13.95
N ILE A 25 -14.82 0.31 15.04
CA ILE A 25 -15.12 -0.48 16.24
C ILE A 25 -16.62 -0.81 16.19
N GLY A 26 -17.05 -1.98 16.66
CA GLY A 26 -18.36 -2.58 16.38
C GLY A 26 -19.62 -1.69 16.31
N SER A 27 -19.73 -0.58 17.04
CA SER A 27 -20.85 0.37 16.91
C SER A 27 -20.83 1.23 15.64
N ASP A 28 -19.66 1.37 15.02
CA ASP A 28 -19.38 2.30 13.93
C ASP A 28 -19.61 1.65 12.56
N ILE A 29 -19.89 0.34 12.54
CA ILE A 29 -20.07 -0.44 11.32
C ILE A 29 -21.12 -1.53 11.49
N SER A 30 -21.86 -1.79 10.42
CA SER A 30 -22.84 -2.87 10.33
C SER A 30 -22.66 -3.66 9.04
N VAL A 31 -23.38 -4.77 8.90
CA VAL A 31 -23.43 -5.53 7.64
C VAL A 31 -24.05 -4.75 6.49
N ASP A 32 -24.73 -3.62 6.74
CA ASP A 32 -25.27 -2.74 5.71
C ASP A 32 -24.28 -1.65 5.28
N SER A 33 -23.21 -1.46 6.05
CA SER A 33 -22.20 -0.44 5.78
C SER A 33 -21.33 -0.81 4.58
N ILE A 34 -21.14 0.14 3.68
CA ILE A 34 -20.10 0.10 2.66
C ILE A 34 -18.90 0.87 3.21
N PHE A 35 -17.71 0.29 3.09
CA PHE A 35 -16.46 0.96 3.40
C PHE A 35 -15.58 1.02 2.16
N ALA A 36 -14.75 2.05 2.08
CA ALA A 36 -13.96 2.32 0.89
C ALA A 36 -12.49 1.96 1.06
N LEU A 37 -11.91 1.52 -0.05
CA LEU A 37 -10.47 1.39 -0.23
C LEU A 37 -9.96 2.64 -0.94
N ASP A 38 -8.74 3.05 -0.59
CA ASP A 38 -8.00 4.03 -1.37
C ASP A 38 -7.59 3.37 -2.70
N ASP A 39 -7.91 4.02 -3.81
CA ASP A 39 -7.75 3.51 -5.18
C ASP A 39 -6.31 3.64 -5.70
N ASN A 40 -5.42 4.33 -4.97
CA ASN A 40 -4.01 4.50 -5.33
C ASN A 40 -3.05 3.70 -4.43
N CYS A 41 -3.40 2.43 -4.17
CA CYS A 41 -2.63 1.56 -3.28
C CYS A 41 -1.90 0.44 -4.02
N ALA A 42 -0.63 0.22 -3.66
CA ALA A 42 0.15 -0.94 -4.11
C ALA A 42 -0.16 -2.20 -3.29
N THR A 43 -0.61 -2.00 -2.04
CA THR A 43 -0.96 -3.09 -1.12
C THR A 43 -2.23 -2.75 -0.37
N ILE A 44 -3.04 -3.76 -0.07
CA ILE A 44 -4.29 -3.61 0.67
C ILE A 44 -4.40 -4.72 1.69
N ALA A 45 -4.81 -4.39 2.91
CA ALA A 45 -5.15 -5.35 3.95
C ALA A 45 -6.51 -5.01 4.56
N ILE A 46 -7.39 -6.00 4.65
CA ILE A 46 -8.70 -5.88 5.31
C ILE A 46 -8.80 -6.96 6.38
N GLU A 47 -8.87 -6.57 7.65
CA GLU A 47 -9.17 -7.50 8.75
C GLU A 47 -10.53 -7.21 9.36
N ALA A 48 -11.37 -8.24 9.44
CA ALA A 48 -12.61 -8.18 10.20
C ALA A 48 -12.61 -9.25 11.30
N ARG A 49 -13.11 -8.89 12.47
CA ARG A 49 -13.33 -9.80 13.59
C ARG A 49 -14.81 -9.87 13.93
N CYS A 50 -15.43 -11.00 13.61
CA CYS A 50 -16.87 -11.18 13.73
C CYS A 50 -17.23 -12.50 14.40
N ALA A 51 -18.44 -12.57 14.96
CA ALA A 51 -19.05 -13.78 15.51
C ALA A 51 -20.47 -13.97 14.96
N MET A 52 -20.88 -15.24 14.84
CA MET A 52 -22.24 -15.62 14.41
C MET A 52 -23.01 -16.20 15.61
N PRO A 53 -23.63 -15.36 16.46
CA PRO A 53 -24.30 -15.80 17.70
C PRO A 53 -25.47 -16.77 17.46
N ALA A 54 -26.10 -16.75 16.28
CA ALA A 54 -27.19 -17.65 15.95
C ALA A 54 -26.75 -18.89 15.14
N ALA A 55 -25.44 -19.08 14.88
CA ALA A 55 -24.95 -20.28 14.19
C ALA A 55 -25.35 -21.55 14.97
N LYS A 56 -25.95 -22.49 14.25
CA LYS A 56 -26.41 -23.79 14.78
C LYS A 56 -25.64 -24.94 14.15
N GLU A 57 -25.58 -26.05 14.88
CA GLU A 57 -25.15 -27.34 14.36
C GLU A 57 -26.27 -27.97 13.53
N GLY A 58 -25.92 -28.67 12.45
CA GLY A 58 -26.88 -29.24 11.52
C GLY A 58 -26.20 -30.00 10.39
N PHE A 59 -26.98 -30.76 9.61
CA PHE A 59 -26.49 -31.59 8.51
C PHE A 59 -26.10 -30.76 7.29
N GLY A 60 -24.90 -30.96 6.76
CA GLY A 60 -24.40 -30.28 5.55
C GLY A 60 -23.78 -28.89 5.80
N ASP A 61 -23.58 -28.15 4.72
CA ASP A 61 -23.11 -26.75 4.76
C ASP A 61 -24.11 -25.92 5.57
N GLY A 62 -23.66 -25.26 6.64
CA GLY A 62 -24.55 -24.47 7.48
C GLY A 62 -25.14 -23.28 6.73
N ASP A 63 -26.42 -22.97 6.97
CA ASP A 63 -27.13 -21.80 6.41
C ASP A 63 -26.56 -20.45 6.90
N THR A 64 -25.61 -20.50 7.84
CA THR A 64 -24.99 -19.33 8.44
C THR A 64 -23.58 -19.15 7.94
N TRP A 65 -23.24 -17.98 7.43
CA TRP A 65 -21.88 -17.64 7.04
C TRP A 65 -21.66 -16.12 7.13
N TRP A 66 -20.39 -15.71 7.13
CA TRP A 66 -20.00 -14.32 6.95
C TRP A 66 -18.68 -14.21 6.19
N GLY A 67 -18.40 -13.04 5.64
CA GLY A 67 -17.16 -12.79 4.93
C GLY A 67 -16.95 -11.33 4.57
N ILE A 68 -15.91 -11.11 3.78
CA ILE A 68 -15.53 -9.82 3.24
C ILE A 68 -15.76 -9.87 1.72
N ALA A 69 -16.51 -8.89 1.22
CA ALA A 69 -16.74 -8.67 -0.20
C ALA A 69 -16.00 -7.42 -0.67
N TRP A 70 -15.44 -7.48 -1.88
CA TRP A 70 -14.79 -6.36 -2.56
C TRP A 70 -15.25 -6.30 -4.02
N ASN A 71 -14.93 -5.20 -4.71
CA ASN A 71 -15.54 -4.85 -6.00
C ASN A 71 -17.07 -4.91 -5.91
N TYR A 72 -17.62 -4.48 -4.76
CA TYR A 72 -19.04 -4.65 -4.47
C TYR A 72 -19.86 -3.62 -5.24
N VAL A 73 -20.60 -4.09 -6.25
CA VAL A 73 -21.51 -3.23 -7.03
C VAL A 73 -22.95 -3.40 -6.55
N SER A 74 -23.34 -4.63 -6.26
CA SER A 74 -24.69 -4.99 -5.80
C SER A 74 -24.66 -6.34 -5.08
N PRO A 75 -25.77 -6.78 -4.44
CA PRO A 75 -25.88 -8.13 -3.90
C PRO A 75 -25.69 -9.25 -4.93
N ASP A 76 -25.76 -8.92 -6.23
CA ASP A 76 -25.64 -9.88 -7.34
C ASP A 76 -24.28 -9.75 -8.07
N ASP A 77 -23.38 -8.88 -7.62
CA ASP A 77 -22.09 -8.65 -8.28
C ASP A 77 -21.01 -8.17 -7.30
N TYR A 78 -20.13 -9.09 -6.91
CA TYR A 78 -18.97 -8.84 -6.03
C TYR A 78 -17.99 -10.03 -6.01
N ASN A 79 -16.74 -9.78 -5.64
CA ASN A 79 -15.78 -10.82 -5.24
C ASN A 79 -15.84 -11.03 -3.73
N TYR A 80 -15.54 -12.24 -3.25
CA TYR A 80 -15.64 -12.54 -1.83
C TYR A 80 -14.63 -13.55 -1.30
N VAL A 81 -14.37 -13.45 0.00
CA VAL A 81 -13.96 -14.57 0.85
C VAL A 81 -14.98 -14.71 1.96
N ILE A 82 -15.55 -15.90 2.12
CA ILE A 82 -16.51 -16.21 3.19
C ILE A 82 -16.02 -17.38 4.03
N MET A 83 -16.44 -17.43 5.30
CA MET A 83 -16.30 -18.58 6.17
C MET A 83 -17.68 -19.11 6.58
N ARG A 84 -17.84 -20.42 6.51
CA ARG A 84 -19.09 -21.13 6.79
C ARG A 84 -18.84 -22.34 7.71
N PRO A 85 -19.38 -22.36 8.93
CA PRO A 85 -19.28 -23.52 9.79
C PRO A 85 -20.21 -24.64 9.29
N PHE A 86 -19.74 -25.88 9.37
CA PHE A 86 -20.50 -27.06 8.95
C PHE A 86 -20.13 -28.28 9.80
N ASN A 87 -20.94 -29.33 9.74
CA ASN A 87 -20.67 -30.62 10.38
C ASN A 87 -20.24 -31.63 9.32
N SER A 88 -19.21 -32.43 9.63
CA SER A 88 -18.72 -33.46 8.72
C SER A 88 -19.72 -34.60 8.51
N ASP A 89 -20.42 -35.02 9.58
CA ASP A 89 -21.45 -36.05 9.54
C ASP A 89 -22.39 -35.88 10.74
N PHE A 90 -23.37 -34.98 10.62
CA PHE A 90 -24.17 -34.53 11.77
C PHE A 90 -24.95 -35.67 12.43
N GLY A 91 -24.68 -35.89 13.72
CA GLY A 91 -25.32 -36.93 14.52
C GLY A 91 -24.59 -38.28 14.52
N ALA A 92 -23.49 -38.43 13.78
CA ALA A 92 -22.60 -39.57 13.87
C ALA A 92 -21.68 -39.49 15.10
N LEU A 93 -21.11 -40.63 15.53
CA LEU A 93 -20.18 -40.69 16.67
C LEU A 93 -18.88 -39.92 16.42
N ASP A 94 -18.49 -39.77 15.16
CA ASP A 94 -17.27 -39.10 14.69
C ASP A 94 -17.55 -37.73 14.07
N ASP A 95 -18.75 -37.17 14.28
CA ASP A 95 -19.11 -35.82 13.85
C ASP A 95 -18.10 -34.78 14.34
N ARG A 96 -17.64 -33.94 13.41
CA ARG A 96 -16.74 -32.83 13.69
C ARG A 96 -17.34 -31.55 13.14
N ARG A 97 -17.33 -30.52 13.98
CA ARG A 97 -17.60 -29.15 13.55
C ARG A 97 -16.35 -28.57 12.89
N LEU A 98 -16.50 -28.16 11.64
CA LEU A 98 -15.44 -27.64 10.78
C LEU A 98 -15.82 -26.25 10.25
N MET A 99 -14.86 -25.55 9.65
CA MET A 99 -15.10 -24.31 8.92
C MET A 99 -14.70 -24.48 7.47
N SER A 100 -15.61 -24.19 6.54
CA SER A 100 -15.26 -24.00 5.15
C SER A 100 -14.88 -22.55 4.90
N VAL A 101 -13.84 -22.31 4.11
CA VAL A 101 -13.41 -20.99 3.66
C VAL A 101 -13.44 -20.99 2.14
N GLU A 102 -14.24 -20.12 1.55
CA GLU A 102 -14.48 -20.07 0.11
C GLU A 102 -14.04 -18.72 -0.46
N TYR A 103 -13.27 -18.74 -1.54
CA TYR A 103 -12.93 -17.59 -2.37
C TYR A 103 -13.66 -17.72 -3.71
N GLY A 104 -14.36 -16.67 -4.13
CA GLY A 104 -15.09 -16.68 -5.40
C GLY A 104 -15.63 -15.31 -5.80
N ALA A 105 -16.60 -15.36 -6.72
CA ALA A 105 -17.33 -14.19 -7.18
C ALA A 105 -18.82 -14.51 -7.32
N ILE A 106 -19.66 -13.54 -7.03
CA ILE A 106 -21.04 -13.50 -7.49
C ILE A 106 -21.07 -12.64 -8.76
N THR A 107 -21.66 -13.13 -9.84
CA THR A 107 -21.80 -12.37 -11.09
C THR A 107 -23.19 -12.59 -11.68
N GLY A 108 -24.00 -11.53 -11.70
CA GLY A 108 -25.41 -11.60 -12.07
C GLY A 108 -26.20 -12.58 -11.20
N GLY A 109 -25.87 -12.62 -9.90
CA GLY A 109 -26.49 -13.52 -8.91
C GLY A 109 -25.98 -14.97 -8.95
N ASN A 110 -25.12 -15.32 -9.90
CA ASN A 110 -24.53 -16.66 -9.98
C ASN A 110 -23.25 -16.74 -9.17
N ASN A 111 -23.13 -17.78 -8.33
CA ASN A 111 -21.95 -18.00 -7.54
C ASN A 111 -20.91 -18.86 -8.29
N LEU A 112 -19.72 -18.28 -8.50
CA LEU A 112 -18.54 -18.97 -9.03
C LEU A 112 -17.49 -19.12 -7.94
N VAL A 113 -17.40 -20.31 -7.35
CA VAL A 113 -16.37 -20.65 -6.36
C VAL A 113 -15.05 -20.93 -7.11
N THR A 114 -14.00 -20.20 -6.75
CA THR A 114 -12.66 -20.35 -7.31
C THR A 114 -11.78 -21.26 -6.45
N ASN A 115 -11.86 -21.10 -5.12
CA ASN A 115 -11.14 -21.95 -4.17
C ASN A 115 -12.00 -22.22 -2.94
N LYS A 116 -11.86 -23.42 -2.34
CA LYS A 116 -12.56 -23.85 -1.13
C LYS A 116 -11.62 -24.68 -0.27
N GLU A 117 -11.39 -24.22 0.95
CA GLU A 117 -10.56 -24.89 1.95
C GLU A 117 -11.40 -25.33 3.14
N THR A 118 -10.98 -26.41 3.81
CA THR A 118 -11.61 -26.90 5.04
C THR A 118 -10.64 -26.79 6.20
N VAL A 119 -11.06 -26.10 7.25
CA VAL A 119 -10.26 -25.85 8.44
C VAL A 119 -10.85 -26.58 9.64
N ALA A 120 -10.04 -27.41 10.29
CA ALA A 120 -10.48 -28.28 11.39
C ALA A 120 -10.10 -27.78 12.78
N SER A 121 -9.24 -26.76 12.91
CA SER A 121 -8.74 -26.27 14.20
C SER A 121 -8.29 -24.80 14.12
N GLY A 122 -8.03 -24.17 15.27
CA GLY A 122 -7.56 -22.77 15.35
C GLY A 122 -8.66 -21.71 15.25
N LEU A 123 -9.89 -22.10 14.95
CA LEU A 123 -11.06 -21.24 14.84
C LEU A 123 -12.09 -21.55 15.93
N ASN A 124 -12.97 -20.58 16.21
CA ASN A 124 -14.18 -20.79 16.95
C ASN A 124 -15.26 -21.31 16.00
N MET A 125 -15.53 -22.62 16.04
CA MET A 125 -16.48 -23.28 15.14
C MET A 125 -17.95 -23.16 15.58
N ALA A 126 -18.17 -22.53 16.74
CA ALA A 126 -19.47 -22.30 17.33
C ALA A 126 -19.86 -20.82 17.18
N LYS A 127 -20.20 -20.16 18.28
CA LYS A 127 -20.79 -18.81 18.31
C LYS A 127 -19.80 -17.70 18.64
N GLY A 128 -18.51 -18.00 18.79
CA GLY A 128 -17.52 -17.01 19.19
C GLY A 128 -16.82 -16.34 18.01
N PHE A 129 -15.94 -15.40 18.34
CA PHE A 129 -15.25 -14.56 17.36
C PHE A 129 -14.15 -15.29 16.61
N ASN A 130 -14.09 -15.03 15.31
CA ASN A 130 -12.95 -15.31 14.43
C ASN A 130 -12.50 -14.01 13.75
N SER A 131 -11.19 -13.86 13.53
CA SER A 131 -10.64 -12.84 12.66
C SER A 131 -10.42 -13.44 11.25
N MET A 132 -10.74 -12.67 10.22
CA MET A 132 -10.39 -12.92 8.81
C MET A 132 -9.59 -11.73 8.31
N LEU A 133 -8.40 -11.99 7.79
CA LEU A 133 -7.51 -11.01 7.16
C LEU A 133 -7.32 -11.39 5.69
N LEU A 134 -7.59 -10.43 4.80
CA LEU A 134 -7.27 -10.50 3.38
C LEU A 134 -6.15 -9.52 3.09
N GLU A 135 -5.04 -9.99 2.50
CA GLU A 135 -3.90 -9.15 2.09
C GLU A 135 -3.69 -9.28 0.58
N TRP A 136 -3.61 -8.15 -0.12
CA TRP A 136 -3.23 -8.05 -1.53
C TRP A 136 -1.86 -7.41 -1.68
N GLU A 137 -1.03 -8.05 -2.50
CA GLU A 137 0.26 -7.54 -2.94
C GLU A 137 0.40 -7.89 -4.44
N GLY A 138 0.32 -6.88 -5.30
CA GLY A 138 0.19 -7.11 -6.74
C GLY A 138 -1.07 -7.93 -7.08
N ASP A 139 -0.90 -9.00 -7.86
CA ASP A 139 -1.99 -9.91 -8.28
C ASP A 139 -2.14 -11.14 -7.36
N VAL A 140 -1.62 -11.08 -6.13
CA VAL A 140 -1.70 -12.19 -5.16
C VAL A 140 -2.49 -11.74 -3.93
N MET A 141 -3.57 -12.48 -3.66
CA MET A 141 -4.33 -12.37 -2.41
C MET A 141 -3.98 -13.52 -1.47
N ARG A 142 -3.73 -13.19 -0.20
CA ARG A 142 -3.53 -14.15 0.89
C ARG A 142 -4.63 -14.01 1.91
N VAL A 143 -5.17 -15.15 2.33
CA VAL A 143 -6.27 -15.23 3.30
C VAL A 143 -5.75 -15.84 4.58
N PHE A 144 -5.91 -15.15 5.69
CA PHE A 144 -5.57 -15.63 7.02
C PHE A 144 -6.79 -15.62 7.92
N ILE A 145 -6.99 -16.68 8.69
CA ILE A 145 -8.14 -16.78 9.61
C ILE A 145 -7.70 -17.38 10.94
N GLY A 146 -8.33 -16.95 12.04
CA GLY A 146 -8.25 -17.66 13.31
C GLY A 146 -8.91 -16.96 14.50
N ALA A 147 -9.09 -17.69 15.59
CA ALA A 147 -9.78 -17.19 16.78
C ALA A 147 -8.86 -16.46 17.77
N LYS A 148 -7.62 -16.95 17.92
CA LYS A 148 -6.59 -16.44 18.86
C LYS A 148 -5.30 -15.95 18.18
N GLY A 149 -5.12 -16.32 16.92
CA GLY A 149 -3.98 -15.96 16.07
C GLY A 149 -4.35 -16.29 14.63
N LEU A 150 -3.78 -15.54 13.69
CA LEU A 150 -4.05 -15.70 12.27
C LEU A 150 -3.14 -16.77 11.67
N HIS A 151 -3.72 -17.64 10.85
CA HIS A 151 -3.00 -18.66 10.10
C HIS A 151 -3.37 -18.56 8.62
N LYS A 152 -2.38 -18.67 7.74
CA LYS A 152 -2.63 -18.64 6.29
C LYS A 152 -3.48 -19.85 5.91
N ILE A 153 -4.66 -19.60 5.36
CA ILE A 153 -5.60 -20.62 4.89
C ILE A 153 -5.40 -20.87 3.39
N MET A 154 -5.29 -19.80 2.60
CA MET A 154 -5.11 -19.91 1.16
C MET A 154 -4.33 -18.74 0.58
N GLU A 155 -3.85 -18.95 -0.64
CA GLU A 155 -3.23 -17.96 -1.51
C GLU A 155 -3.83 -18.13 -2.90
N ALA A 156 -4.24 -17.03 -3.55
CA ALA A 156 -4.92 -17.07 -4.82
C ALA A 156 -4.48 -15.90 -5.70
N THR A 157 -4.50 -16.10 -7.02
CA THR A 157 -4.36 -15.00 -7.97
C THR A 157 -5.62 -14.15 -7.93
N SER A 158 -5.48 -12.90 -7.54
CA SER A 158 -6.55 -11.92 -7.47
C SER A 158 -5.95 -10.55 -7.68
N LYS A 159 -6.48 -9.80 -8.64
CA LYS A 159 -6.08 -8.41 -8.83
C LYS A 159 -6.43 -7.62 -7.57
N LEU A 160 -5.65 -6.57 -7.30
CA LEU A 160 -6.04 -5.54 -6.34
C LEU A 160 -7.50 -5.10 -6.61
N PRO A 161 -8.34 -5.00 -5.57
CA PRO A 161 -9.70 -4.50 -5.68
C PRO A 161 -9.80 -3.24 -6.55
N ALA A 162 -10.60 -3.33 -7.62
CA ALA A 162 -10.86 -2.26 -8.56
C ALA A 162 -12.28 -1.74 -8.31
N GLY A 163 -12.38 -0.56 -7.70
CA GLY A 163 -13.65 0.00 -7.26
C GLY A 163 -13.69 0.05 -5.73
N SER A 164 -13.75 1.27 -5.22
CA SER A 164 -13.61 1.65 -3.82
C SER A 164 -14.76 1.19 -2.91
N GLN A 165 -15.45 0.09 -3.21
CA GLN A 165 -16.56 -0.41 -2.40
C GLN A 165 -16.32 -1.83 -1.92
N CYS A 166 -16.18 -1.95 -0.61
CA CYS A 166 -16.10 -3.20 0.12
C CYS A 166 -17.22 -3.27 1.16
N LYS A 167 -17.54 -4.50 1.57
CA LYS A 167 -18.66 -4.77 2.47
C LYS A 167 -18.44 -6.02 3.30
N LEU A 168 -18.90 -6.00 4.56
CA LEU A 168 -19.09 -7.24 5.32
C LEU A 168 -20.40 -7.89 4.88
N VAL A 169 -20.32 -9.14 4.44
CA VAL A 169 -21.47 -9.92 3.97
C VAL A 169 -21.76 -11.04 4.95
N SER A 170 -23.03 -11.37 5.14
CA SER A 170 -23.45 -12.47 6.02
C SER A 170 -24.83 -12.99 5.68
N GLU A 171 -25.10 -14.24 6.03
CA GLU A 171 -26.40 -14.88 5.91
C GLU A 171 -26.70 -15.76 7.13
N GLY A 172 -27.98 -16.01 7.40
CA GLY A 172 -28.45 -16.99 8.38
C GLY A 172 -28.31 -16.62 9.86
N SER A 173 -27.60 -15.54 10.21
CA SER A 173 -27.45 -15.04 11.59
C SER A 173 -27.20 -13.54 11.59
N PRO A 174 -27.65 -12.81 12.63
CA PRO A 174 -27.04 -11.52 12.98
C PRO A 174 -25.52 -11.69 13.09
N LEU A 175 -24.76 -10.70 12.64
CA LEU A 175 -23.30 -10.69 12.74
C LEU A 175 -22.89 -9.76 13.88
N ASP A 176 -22.22 -10.31 14.89
CA ASP A 176 -21.60 -9.51 15.94
C ASP A 176 -20.22 -9.06 15.45
N ILE A 177 -20.06 -7.76 15.18
CA ILE A 177 -18.80 -7.20 14.69
C ILE A 177 -18.02 -6.62 15.87
N ALA A 178 -16.82 -7.15 16.13
CA ALA A 178 -15.93 -6.57 17.14
C ALA A 178 -15.10 -5.42 16.55
N SER A 179 -14.54 -5.63 15.36
CA SER A 179 -13.71 -4.65 14.67
C SER A 179 -13.64 -4.92 13.16
N LEU A 180 -13.48 -3.85 12.38
CA LEU A 180 -12.98 -3.89 11.01
C LEU A 180 -11.80 -2.92 10.92
N VAL A 181 -10.73 -3.34 10.27
CA VAL A 181 -9.58 -2.50 9.95
C VAL A 181 -9.29 -2.61 8.47
N VAL A 182 -9.08 -1.46 7.85
CA VAL A 182 -8.64 -1.34 6.47
C VAL A 182 -7.31 -0.62 6.46
N GLU A 183 -6.33 -1.23 5.81
CA GLU A 183 -5.00 -0.68 5.62
C GLU A 183 -4.66 -0.65 4.13
N CYS A 184 -4.21 0.51 3.70
CA CYS A 184 -3.92 0.84 2.31
C CYS A 184 -2.48 1.36 2.27
N GLY A 185 -1.60 0.64 1.58
CA GLY A 185 -0.20 1.03 1.40
C GLY A 185 0.00 1.78 0.09
N GLU A 186 0.49 3.02 0.17
CA GLU A 186 0.72 3.88 -0.98
C GLU A 186 1.66 3.24 -2.01
N ASP A 187 1.32 3.34 -3.30
CA ASP A 187 2.27 3.08 -4.37
C ASP A 187 3.20 4.29 -4.52
N ILE A 188 4.27 4.30 -3.73
CA ILE A 188 5.24 5.40 -3.75
C ILE A 188 5.80 5.58 -5.17
N ALA A 189 6.12 4.50 -5.89
CA ALA A 189 6.66 4.60 -7.23
C ALA A 189 5.67 5.30 -8.17
N GLN A 190 4.38 4.98 -8.07
CA GLN A 190 3.34 5.65 -8.85
C GLN A 190 3.12 7.11 -8.41
N SER A 191 3.20 7.42 -7.11
CA SER A 191 3.09 8.79 -6.59
C SER A 191 4.20 9.72 -7.10
N LEU A 192 5.35 9.16 -7.46
CA LEU A 192 6.51 9.88 -8.00
C LEU A 192 6.50 9.98 -9.53
N VAL A 193 5.53 9.36 -10.21
CA VAL A 193 5.36 9.55 -11.65
C VAL A 193 4.89 10.98 -11.89
N THR A 194 5.58 11.69 -12.78
CA THR A 194 5.19 13.04 -13.20
C THR A 194 4.51 13.00 -14.56
N GLY A 195 3.79 14.08 -14.89
CA GLY A 195 3.22 14.27 -16.23
C GLY A 195 4.19 14.91 -17.22
N TYR A 196 5.49 15.00 -16.90
CA TYR A 196 6.48 15.59 -17.79
C TYR A 196 6.80 14.65 -18.95
N GLU A 197 6.89 15.23 -20.14
CA GLU A 197 7.38 14.55 -21.34
C GLU A 197 8.78 15.05 -21.68
N MET A 198 9.68 14.14 -22.07
CA MET A 198 11.10 14.45 -22.25
C MET A 198 11.31 15.57 -23.28
N ASP A 199 10.64 15.49 -24.43
CA ASP A 199 10.80 16.47 -25.50
C ASP A 199 10.35 17.87 -25.09
N ASP A 200 9.31 17.97 -24.27
CA ASP A 200 8.79 19.24 -23.77
C ASP A 200 9.73 19.84 -22.72
N VAL A 201 10.23 19.01 -21.80
CA VAL A 201 11.24 19.42 -20.81
C VAL A 201 12.49 19.91 -21.52
N MET A 202 13.03 19.17 -22.48
CA MET A 202 14.25 19.57 -23.19
C MET A 202 14.05 20.84 -24.02
N ARG A 203 12.87 21.02 -24.63
CA ARG A 203 12.52 22.25 -25.34
C ARG A 203 12.47 23.45 -24.37
N HIS A 204 11.83 23.29 -23.23
CA HIS A 204 11.77 24.31 -22.18
C HIS A 204 13.16 24.72 -21.72
N LEU A 205 14.01 23.75 -21.36
CA LEU A 205 15.38 24.00 -20.91
C LEU A 205 16.25 24.70 -21.97
N SER A 206 16.01 24.45 -23.26
CA SER A 206 16.77 25.10 -24.34
C SER A 206 16.49 26.61 -24.47
N LEU A 207 15.34 27.05 -23.96
CA LEU A 207 14.88 28.45 -23.98
C LEU A 207 15.06 29.14 -22.63
N SER A 208 15.31 28.38 -21.56
CA SER A 208 15.40 28.94 -20.21
C SER A 208 16.69 29.75 -20.00
N GLY A 209 16.52 30.94 -19.43
CA GLY A 209 17.62 31.75 -18.89
C GLY A 209 17.84 31.55 -17.40
N ASP A 210 17.07 30.66 -16.76
CA ASP A 210 17.18 30.41 -15.32
C ASP A 210 18.49 29.63 -15.02
N PRO A 211 19.35 30.14 -14.13
CA PRO A 211 20.59 29.45 -13.76
C PRO A 211 20.36 28.15 -12.98
N VAL A 212 19.20 27.97 -12.35
CA VAL A 212 18.81 26.79 -11.57
C VAL A 212 18.35 25.66 -12.49
N GLU A 213 17.59 25.99 -13.53
CA GLU A 213 17.06 24.99 -14.46
C GLU A 213 18.17 24.33 -15.30
N GLY A 214 18.05 23.04 -15.58
CA GLY A 214 18.98 22.34 -16.46
C GLY A 214 19.27 20.91 -16.05
N ILE A 215 20.24 20.30 -16.75
CA ILE A 215 20.72 18.95 -16.43
C ILE A 215 21.88 19.06 -15.45
N TRP A 216 21.75 18.39 -14.30
CA TRP A 216 22.72 18.36 -13.22
C TRP A 216 23.27 16.95 -13.08
N ARG A 217 24.59 16.79 -13.16
CA ARG A 217 25.26 15.50 -13.10
C ARG A 217 26.08 15.38 -11.84
N TYR A 218 26.02 14.21 -11.21
CA TYR A 218 26.79 13.91 -10.00
C TYR A 218 28.27 14.28 -10.18
N LEU A 219 28.78 15.06 -9.24
CA LEU A 219 30.17 15.46 -9.16
C LEU A 219 30.89 14.57 -8.14
N ASP A 220 30.52 14.73 -6.87
CA ASP A 220 31.07 14.00 -5.74
C ASP A 220 30.12 14.04 -4.54
N ARG A 221 30.57 13.45 -3.43
CA ARG A 221 29.81 13.36 -2.18
C ARG A 221 30.76 13.46 -0.99
N GLU A 222 30.23 13.91 0.13
CA GLU A 222 30.82 13.74 1.45
C GLU A 222 29.77 13.05 2.31
N THR A 223 29.92 11.74 2.57
CA THR A 223 28.89 10.94 3.26
C THR A 223 29.48 10.13 4.41
N ASP A 224 28.76 10.04 5.52
CA ASP A 224 28.99 9.05 6.57
C ASP A 224 28.29 7.74 6.17
N ASP A 225 29.02 6.77 5.60
CA ASP A 225 28.48 5.52 5.06
C ASP A 225 27.78 4.62 6.12
N ASN A 226 27.92 4.93 7.42
CA ASN A 226 27.16 4.30 8.50
C ASN A 226 25.75 4.89 8.68
N ARG A 227 25.51 6.09 8.15
CA ARG A 227 24.25 6.84 8.28
C ARG A 227 23.51 6.97 6.95
N ALA A 228 24.24 7.24 5.88
CA ALA A 228 23.68 7.38 4.54
C ALA A 228 24.64 6.83 3.50
N ARG A 229 24.13 5.96 2.64
CA ARG A 229 24.87 5.42 1.50
C ARG A 229 24.30 5.98 0.22
N LEU A 230 25.19 6.33 -0.70
CA LEU A 230 24.78 6.83 -2.01
C LEU A 230 24.05 5.74 -2.79
N GLY A 231 22.81 6.04 -3.19
CA GLY A 231 22.01 5.12 -4.02
C GLY A 231 22.45 5.06 -5.49
N GLY A 232 23.26 6.01 -5.97
CA GLY A 232 23.78 6.05 -7.34
C GLY A 232 24.43 7.39 -7.70
N ASN A 233 25.16 7.42 -8.81
CA ASN A 233 25.76 8.65 -9.34
C ASN A 233 24.73 9.34 -10.23
N TYR A 234 23.77 10.03 -9.60
CA TYR A 234 22.57 10.52 -10.28
C TYR A 234 22.86 11.58 -11.35
N SER A 235 22.07 11.55 -12.41
CA SER A 235 21.81 12.70 -13.27
C SER A 235 20.37 13.15 -13.04
N LEU A 236 20.19 14.45 -12.88
CA LEU A 236 18.91 15.08 -12.57
C LEU A 236 18.57 16.13 -13.63
N ILE A 237 17.29 16.36 -13.85
CA ILE A 237 16.79 17.56 -14.52
C ILE A 237 16.16 18.43 -13.45
N VAL A 238 16.52 19.70 -13.38
CA VAL A 238 15.84 20.69 -12.52
C VAL A 238 15.00 21.59 -13.43
N VAL A 239 13.71 21.72 -13.12
CA VAL A 239 12.74 22.51 -13.89
C VAL A 239 11.81 23.26 -12.94
N ALA A 240 11.49 24.51 -13.27
CA ALA A 240 10.57 25.34 -12.51
C ALA A 240 9.15 24.80 -12.60
N ASN A 241 8.42 24.81 -11.48
CA ASN A 241 7.05 24.30 -11.38
C ASN A 241 6.02 25.39 -11.00
N GLY A 242 6.44 26.66 -10.97
CA GLY A 242 5.61 27.82 -10.61
C GLY A 242 5.79 28.29 -9.16
N ASP A 243 5.99 27.36 -8.22
CA ASP A 243 6.17 27.64 -6.78
C ASP A 243 7.61 27.39 -6.29
N GLY A 244 8.45 26.85 -7.16
CA GLY A 244 9.83 26.44 -6.89
C GLY A 244 10.35 25.62 -8.06
N TYR A 245 11.01 24.50 -7.76
CA TYR A 245 11.53 23.60 -8.79
C TYR A 245 11.27 22.13 -8.46
N ASP A 246 11.01 21.35 -9.51
CA ASP A 246 11.04 19.89 -9.44
C ASP A 246 12.42 19.39 -9.89
N MET A 247 12.97 18.44 -9.13
CA MET A 247 14.16 17.68 -9.51
C MET A 247 13.70 16.32 -10.04
N LEU A 248 13.84 16.12 -11.34
CA LEU A 248 13.43 14.91 -12.04
C LEU A 248 14.61 13.95 -12.20
N TYR A 249 14.38 12.67 -11.96
CA TYR A 249 15.37 11.62 -12.19
C TYR A 249 15.63 11.46 -13.69
N LEU A 250 16.90 11.54 -14.11
CA LEU A 250 17.30 11.27 -15.49
C LEU A 250 18.01 9.93 -15.63
N ASP A 251 19.00 9.66 -14.77
CA ASP A 251 19.76 8.40 -14.79
C ASP A 251 20.63 8.24 -13.52
N GLY A 252 21.36 7.13 -13.42
CA GLY A 252 22.49 6.97 -12.52
C GLY A 252 22.18 6.23 -11.21
N ALA A 253 20.94 5.76 -11.01
CA ALA A 253 20.59 4.90 -9.89
C ALA A 253 21.35 3.56 -9.97
N ARG A 254 21.91 3.11 -8.85
CA ARG A 254 22.58 1.80 -8.71
C ARG A 254 21.81 0.88 -7.76
N VAL A 255 21.28 1.45 -6.68
CA VAL A 255 20.40 0.78 -5.72
C VAL A 255 18.96 0.98 -6.16
N ASN A 256 18.18 -0.11 -6.17
CA ASN A 256 16.77 -0.12 -6.56
C ASN A 256 16.50 0.52 -7.94
N ASN A 257 17.43 0.36 -8.88
CA ASN A 257 17.40 1.05 -10.17
C ASN A 257 16.18 0.68 -11.04
N GLN A 258 15.65 -0.53 -10.90
CA GLN A 258 14.48 -1.00 -11.65
C GLN A 258 13.20 -0.24 -11.30
N ALA A 259 13.12 0.33 -10.10
CA ALA A 259 11.97 1.12 -9.68
C ALA A 259 11.99 2.54 -10.27
N TRP A 260 13.16 3.09 -10.59
CA TRP A 260 13.32 4.46 -11.08
C TRP A 260 13.19 4.53 -12.60
N ARG A 261 12.22 5.33 -13.07
CA ARG A 261 12.01 5.66 -14.49
C ARG A 261 12.36 7.13 -14.74
N LYS A 262 12.82 7.43 -15.96
CA LYS A 262 13.12 8.81 -16.37
C LYS A 262 11.93 9.72 -16.09
N LEU A 263 12.22 10.94 -15.68
CA LEU A 263 11.26 11.98 -15.32
C LEU A 263 10.43 11.73 -14.06
N MET A 264 10.66 10.63 -13.33
CA MET A 264 10.09 10.50 -11.99
C MET A 264 10.64 11.58 -11.06
N LEU A 265 9.80 12.06 -10.15
CA LEU A 265 10.18 13.06 -9.16
C LEU A 265 11.25 12.48 -8.23
N LYS A 266 12.43 13.07 -8.23
CA LYS A 266 13.54 12.73 -7.32
C LYS A 266 13.62 13.67 -6.13
N GLY A 267 13.11 14.88 -6.27
CA GLY A 267 12.96 15.83 -5.18
C GLY A 267 12.28 17.11 -5.61
N LYS A 268 12.07 18.01 -4.64
CA LYS A 268 11.50 19.34 -4.83
C LYS A 268 12.37 20.37 -4.13
N LEU A 269 12.46 21.55 -4.72
CA LEU A 269 13.15 22.71 -4.17
C LEU A 269 12.12 23.79 -3.89
N LEU A 270 11.98 24.13 -2.61
CA LEU A 270 11.07 25.16 -2.13
C LEU A 270 11.87 26.44 -1.85
N PRO A 271 11.53 27.58 -2.46
CA PRO A 271 12.27 28.82 -2.27
C PRO A 271 12.31 29.25 -0.81
N THR A 272 13.50 29.65 -0.34
CA THR A 272 13.65 30.34 0.94
C THR A 272 13.85 31.85 0.73
N PRO A 273 13.82 32.68 1.79
CA PRO A 273 14.16 34.10 1.67
C PRO A 273 15.60 34.38 1.24
N PHE A 274 16.49 33.38 1.23
CA PHE A 274 17.89 33.53 0.87
C PHE A 274 18.13 33.15 -0.60
N GLU A 275 18.88 34.00 -1.31
CA GLU A 275 19.20 33.78 -2.71
C GLU A 275 19.96 32.46 -2.90
N ASN A 276 19.57 31.68 -3.91
CA ASN A 276 20.17 30.38 -4.25
C ASN A 276 20.17 29.35 -3.11
N HIS A 277 19.22 29.47 -2.18
CA HIS A 277 19.03 28.53 -1.08
C HIS A 277 17.57 28.07 -1.03
N TYR A 278 17.38 26.77 -0.92
CA TYR A 278 16.08 26.11 -1.01
C TYR A 278 15.92 25.09 0.10
N ASP A 279 14.74 25.03 0.70
CA ASP A 279 14.34 23.85 1.45
C ASP A 279 14.14 22.71 0.45
N MET A 280 14.55 21.50 0.81
CA MET A 280 14.58 20.37 -0.13
C MET A 280 13.72 19.24 0.39
N VAL A 281 12.88 18.70 -0.50
CA VAL A 281 12.38 17.33 -0.38
C VAL A 281 13.21 16.45 -1.30
N TRP A 282 13.70 15.32 -0.80
CA TRP A 282 14.46 14.34 -1.57
C TRP A 282 13.85 12.95 -1.40
N TYR A 283 13.79 12.17 -2.48
CA TYR A 283 13.39 10.77 -2.41
C TYR A 283 14.63 9.89 -2.55
N ASP A 284 14.92 9.06 -1.54
CA ASP A 284 16.12 8.22 -1.50
C ASP A 284 16.10 7.11 -2.56
N SER A 285 17.07 6.19 -2.58
CA SER A 285 17.03 5.08 -3.57
C SER A 285 15.82 4.16 -3.41
N MET A 286 15.33 4.00 -2.18
CA MET A 286 14.17 3.19 -1.85
C MET A 286 12.85 3.97 -2.00
N MET A 287 12.92 5.19 -2.57
CA MET A 287 11.79 6.11 -2.75
C MET A 287 11.22 6.67 -1.43
N ASN A 288 11.91 6.50 -0.30
CA ASN A 288 11.48 7.13 0.94
C ASN A 288 11.69 8.63 0.86
N ARG A 289 10.68 9.38 1.31
CA ARG A 289 10.75 10.84 1.41
C ARG A 289 11.73 11.25 2.52
N MET A 290 12.55 12.25 2.23
CA MET A 290 13.48 12.90 3.14
C MET A 290 13.24 14.41 3.03
N ASP A 291 12.72 15.02 4.08
CA ASP A 291 12.40 16.46 4.14
C ASP A 291 12.73 17.11 5.49
N ASP A 292 13.34 16.36 6.41
CA ASP A 292 13.77 16.85 7.71
C ASP A 292 15.15 17.52 7.63
N GLU A 293 15.19 18.84 7.80
CA GLU A 293 16.41 19.68 7.79
C GLU A 293 17.25 19.61 6.49
N THR A 294 16.69 19.03 5.42
CA THR A 294 17.32 18.93 4.12
C THR A 294 17.19 20.22 3.33
N HIS A 295 18.27 20.65 2.70
CA HIS A 295 18.29 21.87 1.90
C HIS A 295 19.20 21.73 0.68
N ALA A 296 19.03 22.62 -0.27
CA ALA A 296 19.84 22.69 -1.48
C ALA A 296 20.36 24.11 -1.70
N THR A 297 21.58 24.21 -2.23
CA THR A 297 22.20 25.48 -2.58
C THR A 297 22.78 25.46 -3.99
N PHE A 298 22.72 26.61 -4.66
CA PHE A 298 23.38 26.82 -5.96
C PHE A 298 24.53 27.81 -5.80
N SER A 299 25.74 27.35 -6.13
CA SER A 299 26.93 28.19 -6.10
C SER A 299 27.04 29.02 -7.39
N LYS A 300 27.72 30.17 -7.31
CA LYS A 300 27.97 31.03 -8.48
C LYS A 300 28.83 30.34 -9.54
N GLU A 301 29.61 29.34 -9.14
CA GLU A 301 30.47 28.52 -9.99
C GLU A 301 29.69 27.40 -10.72
N GLY A 302 28.37 27.31 -10.54
CA GLY A 302 27.53 26.33 -11.22
C GLY A 302 27.51 24.95 -10.55
N ILE A 303 27.60 24.92 -9.22
CA ILE A 303 27.48 23.70 -8.42
C ILE A 303 26.16 23.70 -7.66
N LEU A 304 25.39 22.62 -7.81
CA LEU A 304 24.25 22.30 -6.96
C LEU A 304 24.74 21.42 -5.81
N SER A 305 24.57 21.86 -4.56
CA SER A 305 24.88 21.08 -3.36
C SER A 305 23.58 20.70 -2.66
N LEU A 306 23.37 19.41 -2.44
CA LEU A 306 22.26 18.85 -1.69
C LEU A 306 22.78 18.42 -0.31
N GLU A 307 22.23 18.98 0.74
CA GLU A 307 22.70 18.83 2.11
C GLU A 307 21.70 18.04 2.95
N PHE A 308 22.22 17.06 3.69
CA PHE A 308 21.47 16.15 4.56
C PHE A 308 22.06 16.17 5.98
N PRO A 309 21.83 17.24 6.77
CA PRO A 309 22.54 17.48 8.03
C PRO A 309 22.36 16.37 9.08
N LEU A 310 21.14 15.83 9.23
CA LEU A 310 20.86 14.72 10.15
C LEU A 310 21.70 13.47 9.83
N PHE A 311 22.04 13.30 8.55
CA PHE A 311 22.83 12.19 8.04
C PHE A 311 24.32 12.54 7.90
N ARG A 312 24.73 13.78 8.24
CA ARG A 312 26.09 14.32 8.07
C ARG A 312 26.62 14.03 6.67
N SER A 313 25.79 14.31 5.69
CA SER A 313 26.02 13.88 4.32
C SER A 313 25.65 14.98 3.33
N SER A 314 26.41 15.08 2.25
CA SER A 314 26.17 15.99 1.14
C SER A 314 26.46 15.33 -0.20
N MET A 315 25.78 15.82 -1.24
CA MET A 315 26.02 15.45 -2.63
C MET A 315 26.15 16.70 -3.47
N ARG A 316 27.12 16.72 -4.38
CA ARG A 316 27.31 17.86 -5.29
C ARG A 316 27.12 17.44 -6.72
N PHE A 317 26.61 18.36 -7.52
CA PHE A 317 26.31 18.18 -8.93
C PHE A 317 26.85 19.37 -9.72
N TYR A 318 27.36 19.10 -10.91
CA TYR A 318 27.75 20.14 -11.86
C TYR A 318 26.71 20.24 -12.97
N ARG A 319 26.51 21.46 -13.49
CA ARG A 319 25.62 21.70 -14.63
C ARG A 319 26.25 21.14 -15.91
N SER A 320 25.53 20.26 -16.61
CA SER A 320 25.94 19.73 -17.90
C SER A 320 25.62 20.73 -19.00
N SER A 321 26.65 21.18 -19.72
CA SER A 321 26.54 22.18 -20.81
C SER A 321 26.05 21.60 -22.15
N GLY A 322 25.65 20.33 -22.20
CA GLY A 322 25.17 19.67 -23.42
C GLY A 322 23.86 18.91 -23.22
N ILE A 323 22.90 19.19 -24.09
CA ILE A 323 21.75 18.33 -24.41
C ILE A 323 22.24 17.26 -25.41
N ASN A 324 23.13 16.38 -24.97
CA ASN A 324 23.45 15.18 -25.74
C ASN A 324 22.91 14.00 -24.94
N LEU A 325 21.70 13.59 -25.30
CA LEU A 325 21.11 12.29 -24.97
C LEU A 325 21.68 11.23 -25.93
#